data_AF-A0A544XKK5-F1
#
_entry.id   AF-A0A544XKK5-F1
#
_cell.length_a   1.000
_cell.length_b   1.000
_cell.length_c   1.000
_cell.angle_alpha   90.00
_cell.angle_beta   90.00
_cell.angle_gamma   90.00
#
_symmetry.space_group_name_H-M   'P 1'
#
loop_
_entity.id
_entity.type
_entity.pdbx_description
1 polymer ?
#
loop_
_entity_poly.entity_id
_entity_poly.type
_entity_poly.pdbx_seq_one_letter_code
_entity_poly.pdbx_strand_id
1 'polypeptide(L)'
;MLLAIHEHAERFFQAHVSTSWVPDYLRQRGFDDDVQRHWRIGYAPNEWRALTRHLRSLGFPDTAIEASGLARRTTRGMLIDFFRDRVMFPITERDATTIAFIGRSRTSEPKYLNSPNTPVYGKGRALFGLHTLSAGAKPVITEGPLDAIAVTVVGGGRLAGLALCGTSLTPDQVRALDAAADLRADGVLVAFDGDRAGRQAAARSYSLLKDAGTAEAFVLPSDWDPAAVLSDAGPQRLAALLRVRVRPLADLVTDAAIEPWHDFLQYAEGRVGALRAAGAAIATMAPRDVARQVARVAAQLNFDHATVTETTTDSVTAQLALADFPTAPTSGSTTTRSGERRANERPLRGPTP
;
A
#
# COMPACT_ATOMS: atom_id res chain seq x y z
N MET A 1 26.62 4.61 -7.45
CA MET A 1 26.94 3.17 -7.22
C MET A 1 25.69 2.31 -7.05
N LEU A 2 24.80 2.56 -6.07
CA LEU A 2 23.61 1.70 -5.85
C LEU A 2 22.65 1.64 -7.06
N LEU A 3 22.44 2.76 -7.77
CA LEU A 3 21.60 2.78 -8.98
C LEU A 3 22.20 1.91 -10.10
N ALA A 4 23.52 2.00 -10.32
CA ALA A 4 24.22 1.16 -11.29
C ALA A 4 24.09 -0.34 -10.95
N ILE A 5 24.14 -0.72 -9.67
CA ILE A 5 23.89 -2.10 -9.24
C ILE A 5 22.49 -2.57 -9.65
N HIS A 6 21.46 -1.74 -9.47
CA HIS A 6 20.09 -2.08 -9.86
C HIS A 6 19.93 -2.19 -11.38
N GLU A 7 20.55 -1.29 -12.14
CA GLU A 7 20.58 -1.31 -13.60
C GLU A 7 21.22 -2.61 -14.13
N HIS A 8 22.35 -3.03 -13.55
CA HIS A 8 22.99 -4.30 -13.92
C HIS A 8 22.17 -5.51 -13.46
N ALA A 9 21.57 -5.47 -12.26
CA ALA A 9 20.73 -6.54 -11.76
C ALA A 9 19.48 -6.75 -12.63
N GLU A 10 18.91 -5.67 -13.13
CA GLU A 10 17.76 -5.75 -14.02
C GLU A 10 18.11 -6.40 -15.35
N ARG A 11 19.18 -5.95 -16.02
CA ARG A 11 19.67 -6.60 -17.25
C ARG A 11 19.96 -8.06 -17.02
N PHE A 12 20.56 -8.39 -15.87
CA PHE A 12 20.80 -9.76 -15.46
C PHE A 12 19.48 -10.54 -15.37
N PHE A 13 18.46 -10.03 -14.68
CA PHE A 13 17.18 -10.73 -14.56
C PHE A 13 16.47 -10.87 -15.92
N GLN A 14 16.49 -9.86 -16.79
CA GLN A 14 15.92 -9.91 -18.13
C GLN A 14 16.60 -10.98 -19.01
N ALA A 15 17.92 -11.11 -18.91
CA ALA A 15 18.69 -12.11 -19.65
C ALA A 15 18.31 -13.55 -19.29
N HIS A 16 17.73 -13.79 -18.10
CA HIS A 16 17.32 -15.12 -17.64
C HIS A 16 15.84 -15.44 -17.92
N VAL A 17 15.07 -14.51 -18.52
CA VAL A 17 13.62 -14.71 -18.74
C VAL A 17 13.35 -15.83 -19.74
N SER A 18 14.06 -15.85 -20.86
CA SER A 18 13.84 -16.79 -21.98
C SER A 18 14.09 -18.25 -21.59
N THR A 19 14.94 -18.50 -20.59
CA THR A 19 15.26 -19.84 -20.08
C THR A 19 14.44 -20.23 -18.84
N SER A 20 13.39 -19.47 -18.51
CA SER A 20 12.64 -19.62 -17.26
C SER A 20 11.18 -20.02 -17.49
N TRP A 21 10.46 -20.26 -16.39
CA TRP A 21 9.01 -20.49 -16.42
C TRP A 21 8.18 -19.21 -16.59
N VAL A 22 8.80 -18.04 -16.50
CA VAL A 22 8.11 -16.73 -16.42
C VAL A 22 7.28 -16.41 -17.67
N PRO A 23 7.78 -16.60 -18.92
CA PRO A 23 7.02 -16.22 -20.11
C PRO A 23 5.69 -16.98 -20.25
N ASP A 24 5.73 -18.31 -20.10
CA ASP A 24 4.53 -19.14 -20.18
C ASP A 24 3.55 -18.80 -19.05
N TYR A 25 4.08 -18.61 -17.84
CA TYR A 25 3.28 -18.27 -16.68
C TYR A 25 2.55 -16.93 -16.84
N LEU A 26 3.21 -15.91 -17.40
CA LEU A 26 2.60 -14.60 -17.63
C LEU A 26 1.64 -14.60 -18.82
N ARG A 27 1.96 -15.31 -19.90
CA ARG A 27 1.04 -15.52 -21.03
C ARG A 27 -0.27 -16.19 -20.60
N GLN A 28 -0.19 -17.21 -19.74
CA GLN A 28 -1.37 -17.87 -19.17
C GLN A 28 -2.27 -16.93 -18.36
N ARG A 29 -1.74 -15.78 -17.91
CA ARG A 29 -2.49 -14.76 -17.16
C ARG A 29 -2.87 -13.54 -17.99
N GLY A 30 -2.75 -13.63 -19.31
CA GLY A 30 -3.12 -12.56 -20.23
C GLY A 30 -2.08 -11.46 -20.40
N PHE A 31 -0.83 -11.68 -19.95
CA PHE A 31 0.28 -10.75 -20.18
C PHE A 31 1.17 -11.28 -21.31
N ASP A 32 0.93 -10.80 -22.52
CA ASP A 32 1.71 -11.17 -23.70
C ASP A 32 3.18 -10.72 -23.62
N ASP A 33 3.98 -11.16 -24.59
CA ASP A 33 5.42 -10.89 -24.59
C ASP A 33 5.74 -9.38 -24.76
N ASP A 34 4.85 -8.60 -25.40
CA ASP A 34 5.02 -7.15 -25.55
C ASP A 34 4.83 -6.45 -24.20
N VAL A 35 3.81 -6.84 -23.44
CA VAL A 35 3.60 -6.35 -22.07
C VAL A 35 4.81 -6.72 -21.20
N GLN A 36 5.30 -7.97 -21.28
CA GLN A 36 6.45 -8.40 -20.50
C GLN A 36 7.72 -7.59 -20.82
N ARG A 37 7.98 -7.30 -22.10
CA ARG A 37 9.10 -6.45 -22.54
C ARG A 37 8.93 -5.01 -22.09
N HIS A 38 7.76 -4.42 -22.29
CA HIS A 38 7.46 -3.03 -21.93
C HIS A 38 7.67 -2.78 -20.43
N TRP A 39 7.21 -3.70 -19.60
CA TRP A 39 7.36 -3.64 -18.13
C TRP A 39 8.71 -4.17 -17.63
N ARG A 40 9.64 -4.46 -18.54
CA ARG A 40 11.02 -4.84 -18.23
C ARG A 40 11.10 -6.04 -17.26
N ILE A 41 10.14 -6.95 -17.36
CA ILE A 41 10.01 -8.10 -16.45
C ILE A 41 11.25 -8.99 -16.57
N GLY A 42 11.77 -9.43 -15.41
CA GLY A 42 12.93 -10.30 -15.31
C GLY A 42 12.62 -11.63 -14.61
N TYR A 43 13.61 -12.51 -14.53
CA TYR A 43 13.59 -13.72 -13.71
C TYR A 43 14.83 -13.81 -12.82
N ALA A 44 14.64 -14.04 -11.52
CA ALA A 44 15.71 -14.37 -10.59
C ALA A 44 15.96 -15.88 -10.61
N PRO A 45 17.13 -16.37 -11.06
CA PRO A 45 17.44 -17.80 -11.12
C PRO A 45 17.32 -18.50 -9.78
N ASN A 46 17.02 -19.80 -9.80
CA ASN A 46 17.00 -20.64 -8.60
C ASN A 46 18.43 -21.02 -8.16
N GLU A 47 19.27 -20.02 -7.89
CA GLU A 47 20.64 -20.18 -7.45
C GLU A 47 20.94 -19.24 -6.28
N TRP A 48 21.81 -19.67 -5.36
CA TRP A 48 22.07 -18.92 -4.15
C TRP A 48 22.90 -17.64 -4.35
N ARG A 49 23.64 -17.53 -5.45
CA ARG A 49 24.67 -16.49 -5.62
C ARG A 49 24.83 -16.07 -7.09
N ALA A 50 23.86 -16.34 -7.95
CA ALA A 50 23.99 -16.07 -9.38
C ALA A 50 24.13 -14.56 -9.64
N LEU A 51 23.24 -13.75 -9.06
CA LEU A 51 23.31 -12.29 -9.16
C LEU A 51 24.54 -11.75 -8.41
N THR A 52 24.80 -12.23 -7.19
CA THR A 52 25.95 -11.80 -6.39
C THR A 52 27.27 -12.04 -7.14
N ARG A 53 27.42 -13.20 -7.79
CA ARG A 53 28.61 -13.54 -8.61
C ARG A 53 28.71 -12.61 -9.82
N HIS A 54 27.60 -12.35 -10.50
CA HIS A 54 27.56 -11.41 -11.62
C HIS A 54 27.98 -10.00 -11.20
N LEU A 55 27.38 -9.44 -10.15
CA LEU A 55 27.72 -8.09 -9.67
C LEU A 55 29.19 -7.99 -9.20
N ARG A 56 29.73 -9.03 -8.57
CA ARG A 56 31.17 -9.08 -8.22
C ARG A 56 32.08 -9.10 -9.45
N SER A 57 31.71 -9.83 -10.50
CA SER A 57 32.49 -9.84 -11.75
C SER A 57 32.54 -8.47 -12.43
N LEU A 58 31.58 -7.59 -12.13
CA LEU A 58 31.55 -6.20 -12.58
C LEU A 58 32.31 -5.24 -11.64
N GLY A 59 32.96 -5.76 -10.59
CA GLY A 59 33.77 -4.98 -9.66
C GLY A 59 33.00 -4.32 -8.51
N PHE A 60 31.71 -4.61 -8.33
CA PHE A 60 30.97 -4.05 -7.19
C PHE A 60 31.40 -4.70 -5.87
N PRO A 61 31.71 -3.91 -4.82
CA PRO A 61 32.11 -4.46 -3.53
C PRO A 61 30.91 -5.07 -2.79
N ASP A 62 31.17 -6.12 -2.01
CA ASP A 62 30.15 -6.85 -1.23
C ASP A 62 29.27 -5.93 -0.37
N THR A 63 29.87 -4.88 0.23
CA THR A 63 29.15 -3.91 1.06
C THR A 63 28.12 -3.11 0.26
N ALA A 64 28.41 -2.77 -1.00
CA ALA A 64 27.48 -2.07 -1.88
C ALA A 64 26.38 -3.01 -2.38
N ILE A 65 26.72 -4.25 -2.70
CA ILE A 65 25.74 -5.28 -3.11
C ILE A 65 24.77 -5.55 -1.96
N GLU A 66 25.26 -5.69 -0.74
CA GLU A 66 24.42 -5.85 0.46
C GLU A 66 23.55 -4.61 0.72
N ALA A 67 24.14 -3.41 0.66
CA ALA A 67 23.41 -2.14 0.85
C ALA A 67 22.34 -1.87 -0.24
N SER A 68 22.45 -2.50 -1.41
CA SER A 68 21.43 -2.44 -2.47
C SER A 68 20.17 -3.25 -2.13
N GLY A 69 20.21 -4.11 -1.10
CA GLY A 69 19.09 -5.00 -0.75
C GLY A 69 18.91 -6.21 -1.68
N LEU A 70 19.75 -6.36 -2.71
CA LEU A 70 19.72 -7.48 -3.65
C LEU A 70 20.43 -8.73 -3.13
N ALA A 71 21.25 -8.59 -2.09
CA ALA A 71 21.89 -9.69 -1.39
C ALA A 71 21.78 -9.51 0.12
N ARG A 72 21.95 -10.61 0.85
CA ARG A 72 22.00 -10.65 2.31
C ARG A 72 23.08 -11.60 2.79
N ARG A 73 23.62 -11.36 3.98
CA ARG A 73 24.54 -12.32 4.62
C ARG A 73 23.78 -13.43 5.33
N THR A 74 24.30 -14.65 5.19
CA THR A 74 23.91 -15.77 6.05
C THR A 74 24.56 -15.63 7.43
N THR A 75 24.14 -16.47 8.38
CA THR A 75 24.75 -16.56 9.72
C THR A 75 26.25 -16.89 9.66
N ARG A 76 26.72 -17.56 8.60
CA ARG A 76 28.14 -17.85 8.36
C ARG A 76 28.88 -16.74 7.60
N GLY A 77 28.26 -15.55 7.46
CA GLY A 77 28.84 -14.39 6.79
C GLY A 77 28.84 -14.45 5.25
N MET A 78 28.31 -15.52 4.65
CA MET A 78 28.29 -15.67 3.19
C MET A 78 27.22 -14.76 2.58
N LEU A 79 27.64 -13.91 1.63
CA LEU A 79 26.72 -13.10 0.83
C LEU A 79 26.00 -13.98 -0.21
N ILE A 80 24.66 -13.96 -0.16
CA ILE A 80 23.74 -14.72 -1.01
C ILE A 80 22.64 -13.82 -1.59
N ASP A 81 22.09 -14.22 -2.73
CA ASP A 81 21.02 -13.49 -3.42
C ASP A 81 19.76 -13.42 -2.55
N PHE A 82 19.15 -12.24 -2.48
CA PHE A 82 17.92 -12.03 -1.74
C PHE A 82 16.72 -12.67 -2.48
N PHE A 83 16.64 -12.46 -3.79
CA PHE A 83 15.62 -13.03 -4.68
C PHE A 83 16.13 -14.30 -5.35
N ARG A 84 15.31 -15.36 -5.35
CA ARG A 84 15.59 -16.64 -6.01
C ARG A 84 14.29 -17.26 -6.47
N ASP A 85 14.31 -17.85 -7.66
CA ASP A 85 13.18 -18.50 -8.34
C ASP A 85 11.89 -17.65 -8.37
N ARG A 86 12.01 -16.41 -8.84
CA ARG A 86 10.91 -15.41 -8.83
C ARG A 86 10.83 -14.65 -10.14
N VAL A 87 9.60 -14.32 -10.56
CA VAL A 87 9.37 -13.21 -11.50
C VAL A 87 9.84 -11.93 -10.84
N MET A 88 10.60 -11.12 -11.55
CA MET A 88 11.16 -9.86 -11.05
C MET A 88 10.47 -8.69 -11.74
N PHE A 89 9.78 -7.86 -10.96
CA PHE A 89 9.20 -6.62 -11.41
C PHE A 89 10.09 -5.46 -10.92
N PRO A 90 10.74 -4.69 -11.82
CA PRO A 90 11.53 -3.55 -11.42
C PRO A 90 10.62 -2.44 -10.87
N ILE A 91 10.99 -1.89 -9.71
CA ILE A 91 10.43 -0.65 -9.19
C ILE A 91 11.35 0.48 -9.65
N THR A 92 10.77 1.49 -10.30
CA THR A 92 11.53 2.60 -10.87
C THR A 92 11.08 3.93 -10.29
N GLU A 93 11.96 4.91 -10.35
CA GLU A 93 11.59 6.33 -10.29
C GLU A 93 10.85 6.76 -11.58
N ARG A 94 10.38 8.01 -11.62
CA ARG A 94 9.62 8.57 -12.76
C ARG A 94 10.42 8.60 -14.08
N ASP A 95 11.73 8.72 -13.99
CA ASP A 95 12.67 8.69 -15.13
C ASP A 95 12.99 7.26 -15.60
N ALA A 96 12.28 6.25 -15.09
CA ALA A 96 12.50 4.83 -15.33
C ALA A 96 13.84 4.28 -14.81
N THR A 97 14.52 5.00 -13.91
CA THR A 97 15.68 4.48 -13.16
C THR A 97 15.24 3.44 -12.14
N THR A 98 15.77 2.22 -12.23
CA THR A 98 15.44 1.12 -11.31
C THR A 98 16.07 1.32 -9.94
N ILE A 99 15.25 1.25 -8.89
CA ILE A 99 15.65 1.51 -7.49
C ILE A 99 15.39 0.32 -6.55
N ALA A 100 14.57 -0.63 -6.96
CA ALA A 100 14.24 -1.84 -6.19
C ALA A 100 13.52 -2.87 -7.08
N PHE A 101 13.13 -4.01 -6.50
CA PHE A 101 12.34 -5.03 -7.19
C PHE A 101 11.25 -5.61 -6.29
N ILE A 102 10.20 -6.10 -6.95
CA ILE A 102 9.20 -7.01 -6.38
C ILE A 102 9.42 -8.39 -7.00
N GLY A 103 9.65 -9.40 -6.17
CA GLY A 103 9.86 -10.78 -6.58
C GLY A 103 8.62 -11.64 -6.32
N ARG A 104 7.96 -12.14 -7.37
CA ARG A 104 6.80 -13.03 -7.25
C ARG A 104 7.20 -14.49 -7.44
N SER A 105 6.92 -15.30 -6.44
CA SER A 105 7.17 -16.73 -6.46
C SER A 105 6.03 -17.50 -7.14
N ARG A 106 6.36 -18.63 -7.76
CA ARG A 106 5.37 -19.60 -8.24
C ARG A 106 4.95 -20.60 -7.17
N THR A 107 5.82 -20.91 -6.20
CA THR A 107 5.68 -22.06 -5.29
C THR A 107 6.05 -21.79 -3.83
N SER A 108 7.01 -20.89 -3.57
CA SER A 108 7.48 -20.50 -2.24
C SER A 108 6.68 -19.35 -1.61
N GLU A 109 6.57 -19.35 -0.28
CA GLU A 109 6.09 -18.23 0.51
C GLU A 109 7.24 -17.29 0.94
N PRO A 110 7.00 -15.96 1.06
CA PRO A 110 5.77 -15.28 0.68
C PRO A 110 5.59 -15.24 -0.85
N LYS A 111 4.33 -15.31 -1.32
CA LYS A 111 3.98 -15.18 -2.75
C LYS A 111 4.64 -13.96 -3.42
N TYR A 112 4.60 -12.81 -2.76
CA TYR A 112 5.35 -11.61 -3.15
C TYR A 112 6.41 -11.27 -2.11
N LEU A 113 7.61 -10.96 -2.59
CA LEU A 113 8.73 -10.51 -1.77
C LEU A 113 9.18 -9.15 -2.28
N ASN A 114 9.11 -8.11 -1.46
CA ASN A 114 9.61 -6.79 -1.81
C ASN A 114 11.07 -6.63 -1.37
N SER A 115 11.87 -5.86 -2.10
CA SER A 115 13.16 -5.40 -1.61
C SER A 115 13.05 -4.83 -0.19
N PRO A 116 14.08 -5.01 0.67
CA PRO A 116 14.15 -4.29 1.94
C PRO A 116 14.30 -2.77 1.69
N ASN A 117 14.09 -1.94 2.71
CA ASN A 117 14.40 -0.51 2.59
C ASN A 117 15.92 -0.33 2.38
N THR A 118 16.29 0.59 1.50
CA THR A 118 17.67 0.93 1.15
C THR A 118 17.83 2.46 1.08
N PRO A 119 19.05 2.99 0.94
CA PRO A 119 19.23 4.44 0.76
C PRO A 119 18.51 5.01 -0.48
N VAL A 120 18.24 4.19 -1.50
CA VAL A 120 17.56 4.61 -2.74
C VAL A 120 16.09 4.18 -2.81
N TYR A 121 15.61 3.35 -1.88
CA TYR A 121 14.26 2.81 -1.92
C TYR A 121 13.61 2.73 -0.54
N GLY A 122 12.40 3.27 -0.44
CA GLY A 122 11.53 3.13 0.72
C GLY A 122 10.16 2.60 0.32
N LYS A 123 9.72 1.49 0.94
CA LYS A 123 8.42 0.86 0.64
C LYS A 123 7.24 1.83 0.73
N GLY A 124 7.26 2.70 1.76
CA GLY A 124 6.23 3.70 1.98
C GLY A 124 6.38 4.96 1.15
N ARG A 125 7.34 5.05 0.21
CA ARG A 125 7.53 6.21 -0.68
C ARG A 125 7.37 5.84 -2.14
N ALA A 126 7.84 4.66 -2.53
CA ALA A 126 7.77 4.21 -3.91
C ALA A 126 6.39 3.62 -4.25
N LEU A 127 6.01 3.77 -5.51
CA LEU A 127 4.90 3.10 -6.17
C LEU A 127 5.43 2.38 -7.39
N PHE A 128 5.12 1.09 -7.52
CA PHE A 128 5.43 0.37 -8.75
C PHE A 128 4.59 0.93 -9.91
N GLY A 129 5.19 1.11 -11.08
CA GLY A 129 4.51 1.65 -12.27
C GLY A 129 4.48 3.17 -12.36
N LEU A 130 5.08 3.92 -11.42
CA LEU A 130 5.02 5.40 -11.44
C LEU A 130 5.53 6.02 -12.76
N HIS A 131 6.50 5.39 -13.42
CA HIS A 131 7.04 5.83 -14.72
C HIS A 131 6.04 5.69 -15.89
N THR A 132 4.97 4.89 -15.74
CA THR A 132 3.96 4.69 -16.79
C THR A 132 2.86 5.75 -16.74
N LEU A 133 2.82 6.55 -15.68
CA LEU A 133 1.84 7.62 -15.49
C LEU A 133 2.14 8.77 -16.47
N SER A 134 1.34 8.84 -17.53
CA SER A 134 1.38 9.90 -18.52
C SER A 134 0.46 11.07 -18.14
N ALA A 135 0.71 12.25 -18.70
CA ALA A 135 -0.11 13.43 -18.43
C ALA A 135 -1.58 13.20 -18.84
N GLY A 136 -2.52 13.50 -17.93
CA GLY A 136 -3.95 13.30 -18.14
C GLY A 136 -4.45 11.86 -17.95
N ALA A 137 -3.57 10.91 -17.62
CA ALA A 137 -3.99 9.56 -17.25
C ALA A 137 -4.45 9.55 -15.79
N LYS A 138 -5.64 9.00 -15.52
CA LYS A 138 -6.12 8.82 -14.15
C LYS A 138 -5.28 7.72 -13.47
N PRO A 139 -4.59 8.01 -12.36
CA PRO A 139 -3.87 6.99 -11.62
C PRO A 139 -4.83 6.02 -10.93
N VAL A 140 -4.47 4.73 -10.97
CA VAL A 140 -5.23 3.64 -10.36
C VAL A 140 -4.34 2.90 -9.37
N ILE A 141 -4.62 3.03 -8.08
CA ILE A 141 -3.82 2.42 -7.01
C ILE A 141 -4.29 0.98 -6.78
N THR A 142 -3.39 0.01 -6.90
CA THR A 142 -3.64 -1.44 -6.75
C THR A 142 -2.78 -2.04 -5.62
N GLU A 143 -3.11 -3.26 -5.20
CA GLU A 143 -2.31 -3.98 -4.20
C GLU A 143 -1.05 -4.63 -4.80
N GLY A 144 -1.20 -5.27 -5.96
CA GLY A 144 -0.12 -6.05 -6.60
C GLY A 144 0.36 -5.47 -7.93
N PRO A 145 1.61 -5.79 -8.33
CA PRO A 145 2.17 -5.33 -9.60
C PRO A 145 1.42 -5.90 -10.81
N LEU A 146 0.91 -7.13 -10.74
CA LEU A 146 0.12 -7.70 -11.84
C LEU A 146 -1.19 -6.94 -12.06
N ASP A 147 -1.83 -6.46 -11.00
CA ASP A 147 -3.06 -5.68 -11.08
C ASP A 147 -2.78 -4.31 -11.72
N ALA A 148 -1.67 -3.67 -11.32
CA ALA A 148 -1.22 -2.42 -11.92
C ALA A 148 -0.95 -2.57 -13.42
N ILE A 149 -0.27 -3.66 -13.82
CA ILE A 149 -0.03 -3.97 -15.23
C ILE A 149 -1.36 -4.20 -15.95
N ALA A 150 -2.26 -5.01 -15.39
CA ALA A 150 -3.54 -5.34 -15.99
C ALA A 150 -4.39 -4.10 -16.25
N VAL A 151 -4.49 -3.21 -15.26
CA VAL A 151 -5.21 -1.94 -15.39
C VAL A 151 -4.58 -1.05 -16.46
N THR A 152 -3.25 -0.94 -16.49
CA THR A 152 -2.54 -0.11 -17.47
C THR A 152 -2.79 -0.60 -18.90
N VAL A 153 -2.70 -1.92 -19.12
CA VAL A 153 -2.90 -2.55 -20.43
C VAL A 153 -4.30 -2.25 -20.97
N VAL A 154 -5.34 -2.42 -20.15
CA VAL A 154 -6.73 -2.15 -20.59
C VAL A 154 -7.10 -0.66 -20.55
N GLY A 155 -6.33 0.15 -19.82
CA GLY A 155 -6.51 1.59 -19.69
C GLY A 155 -6.31 2.35 -20.99
N GLY A 156 -5.42 1.86 -21.86
CA GLY A 156 -5.14 2.45 -23.17
C GLY A 156 -4.70 3.91 -23.06
N GLY A 157 -3.82 4.21 -22.11
CA GLY A 157 -3.32 5.57 -21.84
C GLY A 157 -4.23 6.46 -20.99
N ARG A 158 -5.50 6.09 -20.78
CA ARG A 158 -6.43 6.85 -19.93
C ARG A 158 -6.34 6.49 -18.45
N LEU A 159 -5.87 5.28 -18.16
CA LEU A 159 -5.63 4.77 -16.80
C LEU A 159 -4.19 4.28 -16.70
N ALA A 160 -3.54 4.56 -15.58
CA ALA A 160 -2.23 4.03 -15.26
C ALA A 160 -2.29 3.33 -13.90
N GLY A 161 -2.06 2.02 -13.90
CA GLY A 161 -2.06 1.22 -12.68
C GLY A 161 -0.75 1.38 -11.91
N LEU A 162 -0.86 1.56 -10.60
CA LEU A 162 0.23 1.81 -9.67
C LEU A 162 0.09 0.88 -8.46
N ALA A 163 1.09 0.04 -8.18
CA ALA A 163 0.99 -0.91 -7.08
C ALA A 163 1.70 -0.44 -5.80
N LEU A 164 1.07 -0.73 -4.66
CA LEU A 164 1.67 -0.55 -3.34
C LEU A 164 2.81 -1.57 -3.13
N CYS A 165 3.86 -1.17 -2.42
CA CYS A 165 5.04 -2.01 -2.20
C CYS A 165 4.94 -2.86 -0.92
N GLY A 166 3.79 -3.50 -0.70
CA GLY A 166 3.49 -4.33 0.47
C GLY A 166 3.27 -3.52 1.77
N THR A 167 2.62 -2.37 1.65
CA THR A 167 2.18 -1.51 2.75
C THR A 167 0.76 -1.03 2.47
N SER A 168 0.04 -0.54 3.48
CA SER A 168 -1.10 0.36 3.22
C SER A 168 -0.61 1.62 2.49
N LEU A 169 -1.53 2.31 1.78
CA LEU A 169 -1.24 3.60 1.16
C LEU A 169 -0.71 4.59 2.20
N THR A 170 0.36 5.31 1.87
CA THR A 170 1.01 6.27 2.76
C THR A 170 0.88 7.72 2.27
N PRO A 171 1.05 8.72 3.15
CA PRO A 171 1.13 10.13 2.73
C PRO A 171 2.29 10.41 1.76
N ASP A 172 3.43 9.72 1.90
CA ASP A 172 4.57 9.88 1.00
C ASP A 172 4.29 9.34 -0.42
N GLN A 173 3.53 8.24 -0.53
CA GLN A 173 3.08 7.73 -1.83
C GLN A 173 2.07 8.67 -2.49
N VAL A 174 1.16 9.26 -1.71
CA VAL A 174 0.24 10.28 -2.23
C VAL A 174 1.01 11.52 -2.71
N ARG A 175 2.04 11.98 -1.97
CA ARG A 175 2.93 13.06 -2.43
C ARG A 175 3.67 12.71 -3.72
N ALA A 176 4.20 11.50 -3.82
CA ALA A 176 4.87 11.04 -5.04
C ALA A 176 3.90 11.00 -6.24
N LEU A 177 2.64 10.64 -5.99
CA LEU A 177 1.59 10.63 -6.99
C LEU A 177 1.19 12.04 -7.45
N ASP A 178 0.98 12.96 -6.50
CA ASP A 178 0.62 14.36 -6.76
C ASP A 178 1.74 15.13 -7.48
N ALA A 179 3.00 14.74 -7.26
CA ALA A 179 4.13 15.26 -8.03
C ALA A 179 4.17 14.73 -9.48
N ALA A 180 3.51 13.62 -9.77
CA ALA A 180 3.55 12.95 -11.06
C ALA A 180 2.31 13.20 -11.93
N ALA A 181 1.15 13.49 -11.33
CA ALA A 181 -0.13 13.80 -11.98
C ALA A 181 -0.92 14.85 -11.20
N ASP A 182 -1.79 15.59 -11.89
CA ASP A 182 -2.70 16.55 -11.24
C ASP A 182 -3.92 15.80 -10.68
N LEU A 183 -3.83 15.38 -9.42
CA LEU A 183 -4.90 14.63 -8.77
C LEU A 183 -6.20 15.44 -8.63
N ARG A 184 -6.15 16.77 -8.70
CA ARG A 184 -7.34 17.63 -8.65
C ARG A 184 -8.09 17.63 -9.97
N ALA A 185 -7.37 17.56 -11.09
CA ALA A 185 -7.97 17.47 -12.42
C ALA A 185 -8.33 16.03 -12.81
N ASP A 186 -7.39 15.10 -12.67
CA ASP A 186 -7.50 13.73 -13.19
C ASP A 186 -8.25 12.79 -12.24
N GLY A 187 -8.27 13.13 -10.95
CA GLY A 187 -8.80 12.27 -9.88
C GLY A 187 -7.91 11.06 -9.61
N VAL A 188 -8.45 10.10 -8.86
CA VAL A 188 -7.77 8.87 -8.46
C VAL A 188 -8.77 7.73 -8.32
N LEU A 189 -8.36 6.53 -8.74
CA LEU A 189 -9.12 5.31 -8.58
C LEU A 189 -8.36 4.34 -7.66
N VAL A 190 -9.06 3.71 -6.72
CA VAL A 190 -8.51 2.64 -5.88
C VAL A 190 -9.09 1.31 -6.36
N ALA A 191 -8.24 0.37 -6.76
CA ALA A 191 -8.60 -0.95 -7.27
C ALA A 191 -7.91 -2.03 -6.44
N PHE A 192 -8.31 -2.11 -5.17
CA PHE A 192 -7.88 -3.16 -4.24
C PHE A 192 -8.75 -4.41 -4.36
N ASP A 193 -8.33 -5.47 -3.69
CA ASP A 193 -8.99 -6.77 -3.78
C ASP A 193 -10.44 -6.68 -3.28
N GLY A 194 -11.34 -7.45 -3.91
CA GLY A 194 -12.77 -7.44 -3.59
C GLY A 194 -13.13 -8.03 -2.21
N ASP A 195 -12.16 -8.56 -1.47
CA ASP A 195 -12.36 -9.15 -0.15
C ASP A 195 -12.60 -8.10 0.96
N ARG A 196 -12.86 -8.57 2.19
CA ARG A 196 -13.11 -7.66 3.33
C ARG A 196 -11.89 -6.78 3.65
N ALA A 197 -10.67 -7.32 3.57
CA ALA A 197 -9.46 -6.60 3.91
C ALA A 197 -9.16 -5.50 2.87
N GLY A 198 -9.30 -5.81 1.59
CA GLY A 198 -9.15 -4.87 0.47
C GLY A 198 -10.19 -3.75 0.51
N ARG A 199 -11.48 -4.06 0.77
CA ARG A 199 -12.51 -3.02 0.96
C ARG A 199 -12.21 -2.10 2.14
N GLN A 200 -11.77 -2.65 3.27
CA GLN A 200 -11.39 -1.84 4.43
C GLN A 200 -10.12 -1.00 4.14
N ALA A 201 -9.16 -1.54 3.41
CA ALA A 201 -7.97 -0.80 2.98
C ALA A 201 -8.34 0.36 2.05
N ALA A 202 -9.26 0.13 1.12
CA ALA A 202 -9.77 1.17 0.22
C ALA A 202 -10.48 2.27 1.03
N ALA A 203 -11.38 1.91 1.95
CA ALA A 203 -12.04 2.88 2.82
C ALA A 203 -11.02 3.73 3.61
N ARG A 204 -9.97 3.10 4.19
CA ARG A 204 -8.92 3.83 4.92
C ARG A 204 -8.11 4.79 4.04
N SER A 205 -7.97 4.48 2.75
CA SER A 205 -7.24 5.35 1.81
C SER A 205 -7.94 6.69 1.55
N TYR A 206 -9.26 6.78 1.80
CA TYR A 206 -10.04 8.00 1.57
C TYR A 206 -9.48 9.21 2.32
N SER A 207 -9.03 9.05 3.58
CA SER A 207 -8.51 10.18 4.36
C SER A 207 -7.26 10.82 3.74
N LEU A 208 -6.49 10.05 2.97
CA LEU A 208 -5.31 10.52 2.24
C LEU A 208 -5.65 11.07 0.85
N LEU A 209 -6.80 10.68 0.29
CA LEU A 209 -7.21 11.00 -1.09
C LEU A 209 -8.39 11.97 -1.17
N LYS A 210 -8.98 12.37 -0.04
CA LYS A 210 -10.18 13.24 0.01
C LYS A 210 -9.96 14.62 -0.60
N ASP A 211 -8.71 15.07 -0.71
CA ASP A 211 -8.35 16.36 -1.32
C ASP A 211 -8.05 16.25 -2.82
N ALA A 212 -8.02 15.04 -3.39
CA ALA A 212 -8.04 14.84 -4.83
C ALA A 212 -9.36 15.36 -5.42
N GLY A 213 -9.43 15.54 -6.74
CA GLY A 213 -10.64 16.04 -7.42
C GLY A 213 -11.80 15.05 -7.30
N THR A 214 -11.65 13.89 -7.94
CA THR A 214 -12.54 12.74 -7.77
C THR A 214 -11.76 11.58 -7.15
N ALA A 215 -12.27 11.02 -6.04
CA ALA A 215 -11.71 9.84 -5.40
C ALA A 215 -12.71 8.70 -5.51
N GLU A 216 -12.34 7.65 -6.23
CA GLU A 216 -13.22 6.55 -6.60
C GLU A 216 -12.63 5.20 -6.20
N ALA A 217 -13.47 4.17 -6.11
CA ALA A 217 -13.10 2.79 -5.91
C ALA A 217 -13.66 1.90 -7.02
N PHE A 218 -12.82 1.04 -7.57
CA PHE A 218 -13.24 -0.06 -8.44
C PHE A 218 -13.60 -1.25 -7.56
N VAL A 219 -14.88 -1.61 -7.53
CA VAL A 219 -15.40 -2.64 -6.63
C VAL A 219 -15.76 -3.89 -7.41
N LEU A 220 -14.92 -4.91 -7.28
CA LEU A 220 -15.18 -6.24 -7.80
C LEU A 220 -16.00 -7.09 -6.82
N PRO A 221 -16.68 -8.16 -7.29
CA PRO A 221 -17.17 -9.22 -6.42
C PRO A 221 -16.05 -9.80 -5.54
N SER A 222 -16.42 -10.46 -4.44
CA SER A 222 -15.44 -11.09 -3.54
C SER A 222 -14.50 -12.02 -4.31
N ASP A 223 -13.24 -12.06 -3.87
CA ASP A 223 -12.18 -12.96 -4.36
C ASP A 223 -11.62 -12.64 -5.77
N TRP A 224 -12.09 -11.56 -6.42
CA TRP A 224 -11.54 -11.10 -7.69
C TRP A 224 -10.63 -9.88 -7.51
N ASP A 225 -9.49 -9.93 -8.21
CA ASP A 225 -8.57 -8.81 -8.42
C ASP A 225 -8.48 -8.46 -9.94
N PRO A 226 -7.97 -7.28 -10.34
CA PRO A 226 -7.85 -6.93 -11.75
C PRO A 226 -7.07 -7.95 -12.59
N ALA A 227 -5.99 -8.53 -12.06
CA ALA A 227 -5.20 -9.53 -12.78
C ALA A 227 -5.92 -10.87 -12.98
N ALA A 228 -6.79 -11.26 -12.05
CA ALA A 228 -7.64 -12.44 -12.12
C ALA A 228 -8.74 -12.25 -13.16
N VAL A 229 -9.38 -11.07 -13.19
CA VAL A 229 -10.34 -10.73 -14.25
C VAL A 229 -9.67 -10.76 -15.62
N LEU A 230 -8.47 -10.20 -15.75
CA LEU A 230 -7.71 -10.24 -17.02
C LEU A 230 -7.42 -11.68 -17.44
N SER A 231 -6.93 -12.51 -16.52
CA SER A 231 -6.59 -13.91 -16.73
C SER A 231 -7.80 -14.73 -17.19
N ASP A 232 -8.92 -14.62 -16.47
CA ASP A 232 -10.01 -15.58 -16.60
C ASP A 232 -11.11 -15.10 -17.55
N ALA A 233 -11.31 -13.79 -17.67
CA ALA A 233 -12.38 -13.20 -18.48
C ALA A 233 -11.88 -12.28 -19.61
N GLY A 234 -10.57 -12.02 -19.67
CA GLY A 234 -9.94 -11.28 -20.76
C GLY A 234 -10.00 -9.75 -20.64
N PRO A 235 -9.23 -9.05 -21.49
CA PRO A 235 -9.01 -7.61 -21.39
C PRO A 235 -10.28 -6.79 -21.64
N GLN A 236 -11.17 -7.24 -22.55
CA GLN A 236 -12.42 -6.54 -22.85
C GLN A 236 -13.36 -6.55 -21.64
N ARG A 237 -13.39 -7.66 -20.89
CA ARG A 237 -14.22 -7.76 -19.69
C ARG A 237 -13.70 -6.86 -18.58
N LEU A 238 -12.39 -6.86 -18.33
CA LEU A 238 -11.78 -5.97 -17.34
C LEU A 238 -12.03 -4.50 -17.70
N ALA A 239 -11.84 -4.11 -18.97
CA ALA A 239 -12.11 -2.75 -19.44
C ALA A 239 -13.57 -2.34 -19.25
N ALA A 240 -14.52 -3.24 -19.51
CA ALA A 240 -15.94 -2.98 -19.29
C ALA A 240 -16.26 -2.82 -17.80
N LEU A 241 -15.70 -3.67 -16.93
CA LEU A 241 -15.91 -3.60 -15.49
C LEU A 241 -15.35 -2.29 -14.91
N LEU A 242 -14.16 -1.86 -15.32
CA LEU A 242 -13.54 -0.59 -14.90
C LEU A 242 -14.37 0.66 -15.28
N ARG A 243 -15.38 0.53 -16.16
CA ARG A 243 -16.31 1.62 -16.50
C ARG A 243 -17.59 1.59 -15.66
N VAL A 244 -18.05 0.41 -15.27
CA VAL A 244 -19.41 0.24 -14.70
C VAL A 244 -19.43 -0.14 -13.23
N ARG A 245 -18.29 -0.57 -12.65
CA ARG A 245 -18.16 -0.97 -11.24
C ARG A 245 -17.38 0.03 -10.40
N VAL A 246 -17.31 1.27 -10.87
CA VAL A 246 -16.68 2.37 -10.12
C VAL A 246 -17.71 3.03 -9.23
N ARG A 247 -17.34 3.27 -7.97
CA ARG A 247 -18.16 3.98 -6.99
C ARG A 247 -17.34 5.08 -6.33
N PRO A 248 -17.95 6.17 -5.85
CA PRO A 248 -17.23 7.14 -5.03
C PRO A 248 -16.59 6.47 -3.82
N LEU A 249 -15.34 6.79 -3.53
CA LEU A 249 -14.59 6.16 -2.44
C LEU A 249 -15.23 6.44 -1.07
N ALA A 250 -15.89 7.59 -0.92
CA ALA A 250 -16.70 7.94 0.26
C ALA A 250 -17.80 6.91 0.57
N ASP A 251 -18.35 6.22 -0.45
CA ASP A 251 -19.35 5.17 -0.23
C ASP A 251 -18.77 4.01 0.56
N LEU A 252 -17.52 3.62 0.23
CA LEU A 252 -16.84 2.53 0.92
C LEU A 252 -16.52 2.89 2.37
N VAL A 253 -16.30 4.18 2.65
CA VAL A 253 -16.08 4.67 4.02
C VAL A 253 -17.33 4.47 4.88
N THR A 254 -18.50 4.89 4.39
CA THR A 254 -19.77 4.66 5.11
C THR A 254 -20.12 3.18 5.18
N ASP A 255 -19.93 2.43 4.09
CA ASP A 255 -20.19 0.98 4.06
C ASP A 255 -19.34 0.26 5.11
N ALA A 256 -18.04 0.58 5.19
CA ALA A 256 -17.13 0.00 6.17
C ALA A 256 -17.44 0.40 7.62
N ALA A 257 -17.97 1.60 7.85
CA ALA A 257 -18.40 2.04 9.18
C ALA A 257 -19.68 1.32 9.65
N ILE A 258 -20.56 0.97 8.71
CA ILE A 258 -21.82 0.25 8.99
C ILE A 258 -21.59 -1.25 9.12
N GLU A 259 -20.62 -1.82 8.39
CA GLU A 259 -20.43 -3.28 8.29
C GLU A 259 -20.33 -4.03 9.64
N PRO A 260 -19.67 -3.51 10.71
CA PRO A 260 -19.68 -4.15 12.03
C PRO A 260 -21.07 -4.34 12.65
N TRP A 261 -22.06 -3.57 12.19
CA TRP A 261 -23.44 -3.57 12.70
C TRP A 261 -24.41 -4.36 11.82
N HIS A 262 -23.95 -4.91 10.70
CA HIS A 262 -24.78 -5.55 9.68
C HIS A 262 -25.78 -6.56 10.27
N ASP A 263 -25.31 -7.44 11.15
CA ASP A 263 -26.11 -8.51 11.76
C ASP A 263 -27.05 -8.02 12.87
N PHE A 264 -27.04 -6.72 13.16
CA PHE A 264 -27.86 -6.09 14.20
C PHE A 264 -28.82 -5.02 13.65
N LEU A 265 -28.86 -4.79 12.33
CA LEU A 265 -29.69 -3.75 11.71
C LEU A 265 -31.20 -3.99 11.87
N GLN A 266 -31.61 -5.23 12.19
CA GLN A 266 -32.98 -5.55 12.57
C GLN A 266 -33.37 -4.94 13.92
N TYR A 267 -32.41 -4.68 14.81
CA TYR A 267 -32.63 -4.09 16.14
C TYR A 267 -32.46 -2.56 16.10
N ALA A 268 -33.23 -1.84 16.93
CA ALA A 268 -33.14 -0.39 17.00
C ALA A 268 -31.74 0.07 17.46
N GLU A 269 -31.17 -0.62 18.45
CA GLU A 269 -29.84 -0.36 18.99
C GLU A 269 -28.74 -0.53 17.93
N GLY A 270 -28.86 -1.58 17.10
CA GLY A 270 -27.92 -1.83 16.01
C GLY A 270 -27.99 -0.75 14.93
N ARG A 271 -29.19 -0.29 14.57
CA ARG A 271 -29.38 0.83 13.64
C ARG A 271 -28.81 2.14 14.20
N VAL A 272 -29.02 2.44 15.49
CA VAL A 272 -28.44 3.62 16.14
C VAL A 272 -26.92 3.54 16.21
N GLY A 273 -26.36 2.35 16.50
CA GLY A 273 -24.92 2.12 16.48
C GLY A 273 -24.30 2.34 15.10
N ALA A 274 -24.93 1.78 14.06
CA ALA A 274 -24.54 1.98 12.67
C ALA A 274 -24.61 3.45 12.26
N LEU A 275 -25.68 4.16 12.65
CA LEU A 275 -25.87 5.57 12.37
C LEU A 275 -24.76 6.42 13.00
N ARG A 276 -24.41 6.17 14.27
CA ARG A 276 -23.32 6.88 14.95
C ARG A 276 -21.97 6.63 14.29
N ALA A 277 -21.68 5.39 13.92
CA ALA A 277 -20.44 5.03 13.23
C ALA A 277 -20.35 5.72 11.85
N ALA A 278 -21.45 5.71 11.08
CA ALA A 278 -21.53 6.37 9.79
C ALA A 278 -21.42 7.90 9.91
N GLY A 279 -22.15 8.51 10.86
CA GLY A 279 -22.10 9.96 11.11
C GLY A 279 -20.70 10.44 11.49
N ALA A 280 -19.98 9.69 12.33
CA ALA A 280 -18.58 9.96 12.67
C ALA A 280 -17.66 9.89 11.44
N ALA A 281 -17.91 8.93 10.53
CA ALA A 281 -17.15 8.81 9.30
C ALA A 281 -17.43 9.98 8.33
N ILE A 282 -18.72 10.33 8.14
CA ILE A 282 -19.16 11.46 7.31
C ILE A 282 -18.56 12.78 7.80
N ALA A 283 -18.48 12.99 9.12
CA ALA A 283 -17.91 14.20 9.71
C ALA A 283 -16.46 14.49 9.27
N THR A 284 -15.71 13.46 8.86
CA THR A 284 -14.31 13.61 8.42
C THR A 284 -14.13 13.80 6.90
N MET A 285 -15.24 13.78 6.15
CA MET A 285 -15.25 13.79 4.68
C MET A 285 -15.03 15.18 4.08
N ALA A 286 -14.66 15.19 2.80
CA ALA A 286 -14.67 16.43 2.01
C ALA A 286 -16.12 16.98 1.93
N PRO A 287 -16.33 18.31 2.01
CA PRO A 287 -17.67 18.90 2.01
C PRO A 287 -18.58 18.46 0.84
N ARG A 288 -17.97 18.21 -0.33
CA ARG A 288 -18.67 17.72 -1.53
C ARG A 288 -19.32 16.34 -1.36
N ASP A 289 -18.81 15.51 -0.45
CA ASP A 289 -19.30 14.14 -0.24
C ASP A 289 -20.39 14.09 0.84
N VAL A 290 -20.39 15.03 1.81
CA VAL A 290 -21.22 14.99 3.02
C VAL A 290 -22.71 14.86 2.71
N ALA A 291 -23.28 15.77 1.92
CA ALA A 291 -24.73 15.78 1.66
C ALA A 291 -25.23 14.49 0.99
N ARG A 292 -24.44 13.96 0.04
CA ARG A 292 -24.74 12.69 -0.64
C ARG A 292 -24.66 11.51 0.33
N GLN A 293 -23.67 11.48 1.23
CA GLN A 293 -23.55 10.39 2.20
C GLN A 293 -24.64 10.43 3.27
N VAL A 294 -25.03 11.62 3.74
CA VAL A 294 -26.20 11.78 4.63
C VAL A 294 -27.44 11.15 3.98
N ALA A 295 -27.70 11.45 2.71
CA ALA A 295 -28.83 10.87 1.98
C ALA A 295 -28.73 9.35 1.82
N ARG A 296 -27.55 8.83 1.49
CA ARG A 296 -27.31 7.39 1.33
C ARG A 296 -27.52 6.64 2.64
N VAL A 297 -26.95 7.12 3.74
CA VAL A 297 -27.05 6.49 5.07
C VAL A 297 -28.48 6.55 5.60
N ALA A 298 -29.18 7.68 5.41
CA ALA A 298 -30.60 7.82 5.75
C ALA A 298 -31.44 6.73 5.08
N ALA A 299 -31.28 6.56 3.76
CA ALA A 299 -31.99 5.52 3.00
C ALA A 299 -31.59 4.10 3.43
N GLN A 300 -30.30 3.84 3.64
CA GLN A 300 -29.78 2.50 3.97
C GLN A 300 -30.20 2.03 5.37
N LEU A 301 -30.22 2.93 6.35
CA LEU A 301 -30.54 2.62 7.75
C LEU A 301 -32.00 2.93 8.12
N ASN A 302 -32.80 3.41 7.17
CA ASN A 302 -34.21 3.80 7.36
C ASN A 302 -34.39 4.87 8.47
N PHE A 303 -33.58 5.92 8.41
CA PHE A 303 -33.73 7.15 9.20
C PHE A 303 -34.12 8.31 8.29
N ASP A 304 -34.71 9.36 8.85
CA ASP A 304 -34.90 10.62 8.13
C ASP A 304 -33.56 11.37 7.96
N HIS A 305 -33.51 12.28 6.98
CA HIS A 305 -32.31 13.07 6.70
C HIS A 305 -31.89 13.98 7.87
N ALA A 306 -32.83 14.49 8.66
CA ALA A 306 -32.54 15.41 9.75
C ALA A 306 -31.79 14.68 10.89
N THR A 307 -32.26 13.49 11.26
CA THR A 307 -31.61 12.61 12.25
C THR A 307 -30.17 12.27 11.86
N VAL A 308 -29.91 11.97 10.58
CA VAL A 308 -28.55 11.70 10.09
C VAL A 308 -27.68 12.96 10.08
N THR A 309 -28.27 14.11 9.73
CA THR A 309 -27.59 15.41 9.74
C THR A 309 -27.21 15.83 11.16
N GLU A 310 -28.12 15.68 12.12
CA GLU A 310 -27.89 15.95 13.55
C GLU A 310 -26.74 15.10 14.08
N THR A 311 -26.79 13.78 13.86
CA THR A 311 -25.73 12.84 14.29
C THR A 311 -24.37 13.20 13.68
N THR A 312 -24.35 13.62 12.42
CA THR A 312 -23.12 14.05 11.74
C THR A 312 -22.60 15.36 12.34
N THR A 313 -23.47 16.31 12.65
CA THR A 313 -23.13 17.62 13.24
C THR A 313 -22.61 17.47 14.67
N ASP A 314 -23.21 16.58 15.47
CA ASP A 314 -22.73 16.21 16.79
C ASP A 314 -21.32 15.65 16.73
N SER A 315 -21.04 14.81 15.71
CA SER A 315 -19.72 14.23 15.48
C SER A 315 -18.67 15.29 15.10
N VAL A 316 -19.03 16.25 14.25
CA VAL A 316 -18.16 17.40 13.91
C VAL A 316 -17.85 18.23 15.16
N THR A 317 -18.87 18.53 15.96
CA THR A 317 -18.72 19.32 17.20
C THR A 317 -17.80 18.62 18.19
N ALA A 318 -17.96 17.31 18.38
CA ALA A 318 -17.09 16.52 19.25
C ALA A 318 -15.63 16.51 18.76
N GLN A 319 -15.41 16.45 17.44
CA GLN A 319 -14.06 16.49 16.86
C GLN A 319 -13.39 17.86 17.03
N LEU A 320 -14.13 18.96 16.84
CA LEU A 320 -13.63 20.32 17.06
C LEU A 320 -13.26 20.54 18.54
N ALA A 321 -14.13 20.08 19.45
CA ALA A 321 -13.86 20.16 20.89
C ALA A 321 -12.57 19.41 21.29
N LEU A 322 -12.25 18.30 20.64
CA LEU A 322 -11.00 17.57 20.86
C LEU A 322 -9.77 18.29 20.27
N ALA A 323 -9.93 19.05 19.19
CA ALA A 323 -8.85 19.80 18.54
C ALA A 323 -8.45 21.07 19.30
N ASP A 324 -9.39 21.69 20.03
CA ASP A 324 -9.17 22.93 20.79
C ASP A 324 -8.46 22.74 22.15
N PHE A 325 -8.14 21.50 22.55
CA PHE A 325 -7.33 21.24 23.74
C PHE A 325 -5.83 21.19 23.40
N PRO A 326 -4.99 22.11 23.93
CA PRO A 326 -3.54 21.95 23.82
C PRO A 326 -3.11 20.69 24.57
N THR A 327 -2.48 19.75 23.86
CA THR A 327 -1.84 18.60 24.49
C THR A 327 -0.76 19.10 25.45
N ALA A 328 -0.92 18.80 26.74
CA ALA A 328 0.05 19.18 27.77
C ALA A 328 1.46 18.66 27.40
N PRO A 329 2.53 19.43 27.62
CA PRO A 329 3.88 18.94 27.42
C PRO A 329 4.13 17.75 28.34
N THR A 330 4.49 16.60 27.77
CA THR A 330 4.95 15.43 28.52
C THR A 330 6.17 15.82 29.34
N SER A 331 5.95 16.03 30.64
CA SER A 331 7.01 16.25 31.63
C SER A 331 7.93 15.03 31.67
N GLY A 332 9.21 15.25 31.36
CA GLY A 332 10.25 14.25 31.53
C GLY A 332 10.29 13.76 32.98
N SER A 333 10.31 12.45 33.15
CA SER A 333 10.44 11.78 34.44
C SER A 333 11.86 11.97 34.98
N THR A 334 12.02 12.82 36.00
CA THR A 334 13.18 12.75 36.89
C THR A 334 12.91 11.67 37.93
N THR A 335 13.46 10.47 37.72
CA THR A 335 13.45 9.40 38.72
C THR A 335 14.39 9.74 39.87
N THR A 336 13.83 10.11 41.02
CA THR A 336 14.52 10.08 42.31
C THR A 336 14.47 8.65 42.87
N ARG A 337 15.63 7.98 42.94
CA ARG A 337 15.83 6.77 43.73
C ARG A 337 15.99 7.16 45.20
N SER A 338 15.15 6.59 46.07
CA SER A 338 15.36 6.58 47.52
C SER A 338 15.45 5.13 47.99
N GLY A 339 16.46 4.82 48.79
CA GLY A 339 16.63 3.49 49.35
C GLY A 339 17.95 3.31 50.08
N GLU A 340 18.16 4.00 51.20
CA GLU A 340 19.10 3.56 52.22
C GLU A 340 18.62 4.02 53.61
N ARG A 341 18.15 3.07 54.41
CA ARG A 341 18.01 3.19 55.86
C ARG A 341 19.13 2.37 56.50
N ARG A 342 19.96 2.96 57.35
CA ARG A 342 20.57 2.27 58.50
C ARG A 342 20.93 3.25 59.62
N ALA A 343 20.26 3.00 60.75
CA ALA A 343 20.64 3.07 62.16
C ALA A 343 21.66 4.09 62.67
N ASN A 344 21.20 4.80 63.71
CA ASN A 344 21.87 5.74 64.57
C ASN A 344 22.91 5.09 65.53
N GLU A 345 23.97 5.86 65.78
CA GLU A 345 24.68 6.07 67.07
C GLU A 345 25.46 4.93 67.77
N ARG A 346 26.79 5.14 67.76
CA ARG A 346 27.86 4.65 68.67
C ARG A 346 27.89 5.49 69.98
N PRO A 347 28.82 5.29 70.96
CA PRO A 347 29.70 4.15 71.31
C PRO A 347 29.78 3.84 72.84
N LEU A 348 30.43 2.73 73.23
CA LEU A 348 31.21 2.67 74.48
C LEU A 348 32.59 2.01 74.25
N ARG A 349 33.57 2.60 74.94
CA ARG A 349 35.03 2.41 75.03
C ARG A 349 35.48 0.94 75.11
N GLY A 350 36.61 0.56 74.50
CA GLY A 350 37.92 0.57 75.18
C GLY A 350 38.65 -0.79 74.98
N PRO A 351 39.96 -0.91 75.29
CA PRO A 351 40.95 -1.51 74.38
C PRO A 351 41.34 -3.00 74.64
N THR A 352 41.97 -3.56 73.59
CA THR A 352 42.94 -4.65 73.38
C THR A 352 43.55 -5.41 74.59
N PRO A 353 44.06 -6.65 74.44
CA PRO A 353 45.12 -7.07 73.48
C PRO A 353 44.68 -7.94 72.30
#